data_AF-A0A397FSU4-F1
#
_entry.id   AF-A0A397FSU4-F1
#
_cell.length_a   1.000
_cell.length_b   1.000
_cell.length_c   1.000
_cell.angle_alpha   90.00
_cell.angle_beta   90.00
_cell.angle_gamma   90.00
#
_symmetry.space_group_name_H-M   'P 1'
#
loop_
_entity.id
_entity.type
_entity.pdbx_description
1 polymer ?
#
loop_
_entity_poly.entity_id
_entity_poly.type
_entity_poly.pdbx_seq_one_letter_code
_entity_poly.pdbx_strand_id
1 'polypeptide(L)'
;MNKTKLQEELLKNVKPGIKPSDLKKQKKNSQTNNQLLTPPPTPPLKPVKTNNSPSPIVQYPTPPDSPLLKPTQPSKPANNVKDLQQQVSYWSKTAQNHLLNLSKTSAELFNAEERIKELESKPKSQTLSQEAEKALVEANQRIRELEEKLSKTTASQEKPVKPVQKPEQTIFTCSDCNQTKSHQELSRQFANHSFCRSCSVKARKAAEKQIQEQPIQFTCHTCQKNHHQVPTKMKLDQTLQEYLICSTCRPNVKEFNEADLITDELWQKYPYSSASEILEKEFDLKRRSE
;
A
#
# COMPACT_ATOMS: atom_id res chain seq x y z
N MET A 1 -37.99 -4.82 4.44
CA MET A 1 -37.90 -6.30 4.52
C MET A 1 -36.99 -6.66 5.68
N ASN A 2 -37.46 -7.46 6.65
CA ASN A 2 -36.67 -7.83 7.83
C ASN A 2 -35.74 -9.01 7.49
N LYS A 3 -34.46 -8.89 7.89
CA LYS A 3 -33.36 -9.86 7.65
C LYS A 3 -33.73 -11.32 7.98
N THR A 4 -34.63 -11.52 8.93
CA THR A 4 -35.15 -12.83 9.33
C THR A 4 -35.86 -13.58 8.20
N LYS A 5 -36.61 -12.88 7.33
CA LYS A 5 -37.33 -13.53 6.21
C LYS A 5 -36.38 -14.01 5.10
N LEU A 6 -35.29 -13.29 4.86
CA LEU A 6 -34.28 -13.67 3.87
C LEU A 6 -33.50 -14.93 4.33
N GLN A 7 -33.27 -15.04 5.63
CA GLN A 7 -32.54 -16.16 6.22
C GLN A 7 -33.38 -17.45 6.24
N GLU A 8 -34.69 -17.35 6.47
CA GLU A 8 -35.61 -18.48 6.31
C GLU A 8 -35.73 -18.95 4.85
N GLU A 9 -35.74 -18.03 3.88
CA GLU A 9 -35.81 -18.38 2.45
C GLU A 9 -34.56 -19.13 1.97
N LEU A 10 -33.37 -18.73 2.44
CA LEU A 10 -32.11 -19.40 2.13
C LEU A 10 -32.05 -20.81 2.73
N LEU A 11 -32.53 -21.00 3.96
CA LEU A 11 -32.55 -22.31 4.61
C LEU A 11 -33.58 -23.26 3.98
N LYS A 12 -34.70 -22.74 3.46
CA LYS A 12 -35.76 -23.56 2.84
C LYS A 12 -35.42 -24.00 1.41
N ASN A 13 -34.61 -23.22 0.69
CA ASN A 13 -34.23 -23.51 -0.70
C ASN A 13 -32.91 -24.29 -0.85
N VAL A 14 -32.08 -24.36 0.19
CA VAL A 14 -30.85 -25.17 0.18
C VAL A 14 -31.14 -26.54 0.77
N LYS A 15 -31.65 -27.46 -0.05
CA LYS A 15 -31.70 -28.88 0.32
C LYS A 15 -30.27 -29.43 0.37
N PRO A 16 -29.79 -29.93 1.52
CA PRO A 16 -28.46 -30.53 1.60
C PRO A 16 -28.49 -31.90 0.92
N GLY A 17 -27.67 -32.09 -0.12
CA GLY A 17 -27.44 -33.44 -0.65
C GLY A 17 -27.13 -33.60 -2.15
N ILE A 18 -27.16 -32.55 -2.98
CA ILE A 18 -26.80 -32.71 -4.39
C ILE A 18 -25.34 -32.31 -4.58
N LYS A 19 -24.47 -33.32 -4.74
CA LYS A 19 -23.07 -33.10 -5.09
C LYS A 19 -23.02 -32.52 -6.52
N PRO A 20 -22.08 -31.61 -6.83
CA PRO A 20 -21.94 -31.03 -8.18
C PRO A 20 -21.81 -32.08 -9.31
N SER A 21 -21.39 -33.30 -8.96
CA SER A 21 -21.27 -34.46 -9.85
C SER A 21 -22.60 -35.02 -10.37
N ASP A 22 -23.73 -34.76 -9.72
CA ASP A 22 -25.05 -35.26 -10.14
C ASP A 22 -25.74 -34.37 -11.19
N LEU A 23 -25.33 -33.11 -11.34
CA LEU A 23 -25.84 -32.21 -12.38
C LEU A 23 -25.45 -32.60 -13.81
N LYS A 24 -24.47 -33.50 -13.98
CA LYS A 24 -23.97 -33.92 -15.30
C LYS A 24 -24.79 -35.06 -15.93
N LYS A 25 -25.70 -35.70 -15.19
CA LYS A 25 -26.51 -36.83 -15.69
C LYS A 25 -27.95 -36.48 -16.10
N GLN A 26 -28.43 -35.25 -15.87
CA GLN A 26 -29.81 -34.85 -16.22
C GLN A 26 -30.00 -34.16 -17.59
N LYS A 27 -28.96 -34.03 -18.43
CA LYS A 27 -29.07 -33.48 -19.79
C LYS A 27 -28.98 -34.51 -20.92
N LYS A 28 -29.50 -35.72 -20.68
CA LYS A 28 -29.64 -36.76 -21.71
C LYS A 28 -31.11 -37.20 -21.86
N ASN A 29 -32.02 -36.24 -22.00
CA ASN A 29 -33.30 -36.47 -22.66
C ASN A 29 -33.99 -35.14 -22.97
N SER A 30 -33.59 -34.54 -24.10
CA SER A 30 -34.42 -33.63 -24.88
C SER A 30 -33.86 -33.66 -26.29
N GLN A 31 -34.34 -34.61 -27.08
CA GLN A 31 -34.36 -34.47 -28.53
C GLN A 31 -35.21 -33.23 -28.84
N THR A 32 -34.65 -32.25 -29.56
CA THR A 32 -35.17 -31.82 -30.87
C THR A 32 -34.39 -30.64 -31.45
N ASN A 33 -34.20 -30.73 -32.77
CA ASN A 33 -33.93 -29.68 -33.74
C ASN A 33 -32.47 -29.26 -33.98
N ASN A 34 -31.85 -29.96 -34.94
CA ASN A 34 -30.74 -29.45 -35.74
C ASN A 34 -31.22 -28.25 -36.57
N GLN A 35 -30.85 -27.04 -36.18
CA GLN A 35 -30.69 -25.93 -37.12
C GLN A 35 -29.34 -25.26 -36.89
N LEU A 36 -28.55 -25.25 -37.95
CA LEU A 36 -27.31 -24.50 -38.12
C LEU A 36 -27.62 -23.02 -37.89
N LEU A 37 -27.26 -22.47 -36.74
CA LEU A 37 -27.30 -21.02 -36.51
C LEU A 37 -26.01 -20.42 -37.08
N THR A 38 -26.10 -19.94 -38.32
CA THR A 38 -25.11 -19.04 -38.91
C THR A 38 -25.00 -17.76 -38.07
N PRO A 39 -23.80 -17.15 -38.00
CA PRO A 39 -23.63 -15.88 -37.30
C PRO A 39 -24.45 -14.77 -37.99
N PRO A 40 -24.97 -13.79 -37.23
CA PRO A 40 -25.78 -12.72 -37.79
C PRO A 40 -24.98 -11.85 -38.77
N PRO A 41 -25.59 -11.35 -39.86
CA PRO A 41 -24.91 -10.48 -40.81
C PRO A 41 -24.56 -9.14 -40.16
N THR A 42 -23.28 -8.79 -40.21
CA THR A 42 -22.75 -7.50 -39.77
C THR A 42 -23.42 -6.36 -40.57
N PRO A 43 -23.92 -5.30 -39.92
CA PRO A 43 -24.46 -4.15 -40.64
C PRO A 43 -23.34 -3.43 -41.42
N PRO A 44 -23.61 -2.94 -42.65
CA PRO A 44 -22.61 -2.24 -43.44
C PRO A 44 -22.20 -0.92 -42.77
N LEU A 45 -20.90 -0.77 -42.51
CA LEU A 45 -20.31 0.47 -42.02
C LEU A 45 -20.44 1.56 -43.09
N LYS A 46 -21.16 2.63 -42.77
CA LYS A 46 -21.16 3.85 -43.58
C LYS A 46 -19.76 4.47 -43.56
N PRO A 47 -19.25 5.01 -44.69
CA PRO A 47 -17.99 5.73 -44.69
C PRO A 47 -18.13 7.01 -43.86
N VAL A 48 -17.42 7.05 -42.72
CA VAL A 48 -17.25 8.27 -41.94
C VAL A 48 -16.24 9.15 -42.66
N LYS A 49 -16.68 10.34 -43.06
CA LYS A 49 -15.84 11.40 -43.60
C LYS A 49 -14.69 11.68 -42.63
N THR A 50 -13.46 11.59 -43.13
CA THR A 50 -12.24 12.06 -42.48
C THR A 50 -12.34 13.56 -42.24
N ASN A 51 -12.43 13.97 -40.97
CA ASN A 51 -12.11 15.32 -40.55
C ASN A 51 -10.89 15.24 -39.62
N ASN A 52 -9.82 15.88 -40.07
CA ASN A 52 -8.55 16.02 -39.38
C ASN A 52 -8.75 16.62 -37.98
N SER A 53 -8.31 15.91 -36.95
CA SER A 53 -7.85 16.54 -35.70
C SER A 53 -6.90 15.59 -34.95
N PRO A 54 -5.73 16.05 -34.48
CA PRO A 54 -4.70 15.19 -33.91
C PRO A 54 -5.05 14.81 -32.46
N SER A 55 -5.28 13.53 -32.22
CA SER A 55 -5.30 12.96 -30.86
C SER A 55 -3.88 12.63 -30.41
N PRO A 56 -3.55 12.82 -29.12
CA PRO A 56 -2.21 12.62 -28.60
C PRO A 56 -1.85 11.13 -28.55
N ILE A 57 -0.63 10.84 -28.96
CA ILE A 57 -0.03 9.51 -28.98
C ILE A 57 0.13 9.03 -27.53
N VAL A 58 -0.55 7.94 -27.18
CA VAL A 58 -0.25 7.16 -25.98
C VAL A 58 1.06 6.42 -26.25
N GLN A 59 2.17 6.93 -25.71
CA GLN A 59 3.46 6.24 -25.73
C GLN A 59 3.46 5.13 -24.68
N TYR A 60 3.48 3.88 -25.13
CA TYR A 60 3.91 2.76 -24.30
C TYR A 60 5.44 2.63 -24.38
N PRO A 61 6.15 2.38 -23.26
CA PRO A 61 7.58 2.10 -23.32
C PRO A 61 7.79 0.78 -24.07
N THR A 62 8.50 0.88 -25.20
CA THR A 62 8.96 -0.26 -25.99
C THR A 62 10.28 -0.75 -25.39
N PRO A 63 10.54 -2.06 -25.25
CA PRO A 63 11.83 -2.55 -24.78
C PRO A 63 12.96 -2.12 -25.75
N PRO A 64 14.17 -1.83 -25.24
CA PRO A 64 15.29 -1.45 -26.08
C PRO A 64 15.77 -2.69 -26.85
N ASP A 65 16.30 -2.47 -28.05
CA ASP A 65 16.80 -3.47 -29.00
C ASP A 65 15.80 -3.98 -30.05
N SER A 66 15.41 -3.07 -30.95
CA SER A 66 15.14 -3.44 -32.34
C SER A 66 15.59 -2.30 -33.27
N PRO A 67 16.37 -2.58 -34.33
CA PRO A 67 16.90 -1.55 -35.21
C PRO A 67 15.75 -0.93 -36.03
N LEU A 68 15.61 0.40 -35.93
CA LEU A 68 14.71 1.19 -36.78
C LEU A 68 15.14 1.08 -38.24
N LEU A 69 14.37 0.36 -39.07
CA LEU A 69 14.44 0.51 -40.52
C LEU A 69 13.29 1.39 -41.01
N LYS A 70 13.69 2.49 -41.65
CA LYS A 70 12.87 3.55 -42.26
C LYS A 70 11.99 2.96 -43.39
N PRO A 71 10.74 3.42 -43.60
CA PRO A 71 9.90 2.89 -44.68
C PRO A 71 10.44 3.35 -46.03
N THR A 72 10.89 2.41 -46.86
CA THR A 72 11.25 2.67 -48.26
C THR A 72 10.22 1.97 -49.14
N GLN A 73 9.57 2.74 -50.04
CA GLN A 73 8.61 2.25 -51.02
C GLN A 73 9.24 1.28 -52.05
N PRO A 74 8.43 0.50 -52.80
CA PRO A 74 8.75 -0.88 -53.15
C PRO A 74 9.51 -1.01 -54.47
N SER A 75 10.51 -1.88 -54.50
CA SER A 75 11.15 -2.36 -55.74
C SER A 75 11.15 -3.88 -55.83
N LYS A 76 10.37 -4.38 -56.81
CA LYS A 76 10.39 -5.70 -57.48
C LYS A 76 9.88 -6.96 -56.72
N PRO A 77 9.25 -7.93 -57.43
CA PRO A 77 8.32 -8.89 -56.83
C PRO A 77 8.88 -10.30 -56.55
N ALA A 78 10.21 -10.51 -56.51
CA ALA A 78 10.78 -11.87 -56.38
C ALA A 78 11.21 -12.26 -54.95
N ASN A 79 11.42 -11.29 -54.04
CA ASN A 79 11.92 -11.56 -52.68
C ASN A 79 10.84 -11.48 -51.57
N ASN A 80 9.64 -10.98 -51.89
CA ASN A 80 8.60 -10.72 -50.88
C ASN A 80 8.08 -11.98 -50.19
N VAL A 81 8.05 -13.13 -50.84
CA VAL A 81 7.42 -14.34 -50.26
C VAL A 81 8.24 -14.91 -49.11
N LYS A 82 9.58 -14.94 -49.22
CA LYS A 82 10.46 -15.41 -48.14
C LYS A 82 10.41 -14.48 -46.93
N ASP A 83 10.43 -13.17 -47.17
CA ASP A 83 10.35 -12.17 -46.10
C ASP A 83 8.98 -12.22 -45.40
N LEU A 84 7.89 -12.39 -46.15
CA LEU A 84 6.56 -12.59 -45.57
C LEU A 84 6.49 -13.88 -44.74
N GLN A 85 7.09 -14.97 -45.24
CA GLN A 85 7.09 -16.25 -44.53
C GLN A 85 7.90 -16.18 -43.24
N GLN A 86 9.02 -15.44 -43.24
CA GLN A 86 9.77 -15.14 -42.02
C GLN A 86 8.95 -14.31 -41.04
N GLN A 87 8.27 -13.26 -41.50
CA GLN A 87 7.40 -12.45 -40.63
C GLN A 87 6.25 -13.26 -40.03
N VAL A 88 5.57 -14.10 -40.83
CA VAL A 88 4.50 -14.98 -40.33
C VAL A 88 5.05 -15.95 -39.29
N SER A 89 6.23 -16.53 -39.52
CA SER A 89 6.87 -17.42 -38.54
C SER A 89 7.23 -16.71 -37.23
N TYR A 90 7.70 -15.46 -37.33
CA TYR A 90 8.05 -14.63 -36.18
C TYR A 90 6.80 -14.31 -35.35
N TRP A 91 5.76 -13.77 -35.98
CA TRP A 91 4.51 -13.44 -35.29
C TRP A 91 3.81 -14.66 -34.71
N SER A 92 3.89 -15.82 -35.38
CA SER A 92 3.37 -17.08 -34.87
C SER A 92 4.08 -17.51 -33.58
N LYS A 93 5.42 -17.46 -33.54
CA LYS A 93 6.20 -17.76 -32.33
C LYS A 93 5.92 -16.78 -31.20
N THR A 94 5.83 -15.49 -31.53
CA THR A 94 5.49 -14.45 -30.56
C THR A 94 4.11 -14.69 -29.95
N ALA A 95 3.10 -14.99 -30.76
CA ALA A 95 1.76 -15.31 -30.28
C ALA A 95 1.75 -16.56 -29.37
N GLN A 96 2.49 -17.61 -29.73
CA GLN A 96 2.60 -18.82 -28.90
C GLN A 96 3.24 -18.52 -27.54
N ASN A 97 4.31 -17.71 -27.51
CA ASN A 97 4.94 -17.29 -26.26
C ASN A 97 3.99 -16.46 -25.38
N HIS A 98 3.23 -15.54 -25.98
CA HIS A 98 2.22 -14.78 -25.23
C HIS A 98 1.15 -15.68 -24.62
N LEU A 99 0.64 -16.68 -25.38
CA LEU A 99 -0.34 -17.64 -24.86
C LEU A 99 0.24 -18.47 -23.70
N LEU A 100 1.49 -18.89 -23.81
CA LEU A 100 2.17 -19.62 -22.74
C LEU A 100 2.33 -18.76 -21.48
N ASN A 101 2.76 -17.51 -21.63
CA ASN A 101 2.87 -16.58 -20.51
C ASN A 101 1.51 -16.30 -19.85
N LEU A 102 0.45 -16.10 -20.63
CA LEU A 102 -0.91 -15.94 -20.11
C LEU A 102 -1.35 -17.17 -19.32
N SER A 103 -1.07 -18.39 -19.82
CA SER A 103 -1.39 -19.61 -19.10
C SER A 103 -0.65 -19.71 -17.76
N LYS A 104 0.62 -19.29 -17.72
CA LYS A 104 1.44 -19.28 -16.50
C LYS A 104 0.92 -18.26 -15.49
N THR A 105 0.65 -17.03 -15.92
CA THR A 105 0.09 -15.98 -15.06
C THR A 105 -1.29 -16.36 -14.52
N SER A 106 -2.12 -17.03 -15.33
CA SER A 106 -3.42 -17.53 -14.87
C SER A 106 -3.27 -18.57 -13.75
N ALA A 107 -2.26 -19.44 -13.81
CA ALA A 107 -1.99 -20.42 -12.76
C ALA A 107 -1.44 -19.76 -11.48
N GLU A 108 -0.59 -18.74 -11.62
CA GLU A 108 -0.08 -17.96 -10.49
C GLU A 108 -1.20 -17.19 -9.78
N LEU A 109 -2.14 -16.60 -10.52
CA LEU A 109 -3.32 -15.95 -9.94
C LEU A 109 -4.20 -16.93 -9.17
N PHE A 110 -4.46 -18.12 -9.73
CA PHE A 110 -5.23 -19.15 -9.05
C PHE A 110 -4.60 -19.57 -7.71
N ASN A 111 -3.28 -19.77 -7.69
CA ASN A 111 -2.56 -20.12 -6.46
C ASN A 111 -2.57 -18.95 -5.44
N ALA A 112 -2.40 -17.71 -5.91
CA ALA A 112 -2.48 -16.53 -5.05
C ALA A 112 -3.87 -16.38 -4.42
N GLU A 113 -4.94 -16.60 -5.18
CA GLU A 113 -6.32 -16.59 -4.68
C GLU A 113 -6.55 -17.69 -3.63
N GLU A 114 -6.02 -18.90 -3.86
CA GLU A 114 -6.12 -19.99 -2.89
C GLU A 114 -5.39 -19.67 -1.57
N ARG A 115 -4.19 -19.07 -1.64
CA ARG A 115 -3.45 -18.60 -0.46
C ARG A 115 -4.17 -17.50 0.30
N ILE A 116 -4.82 -16.56 -0.40
CA ILE A 116 -5.63 -15.52 0.23
C ILE A 116 -6.80 -16.16 0.98
N LYS A 117 -7.50 -17.11 0.35
CA LYS A 117 -8.62 -17.84 0.96
C LYS A 117 -8.18 -18.67 2.17
N GLU A 118 -6.98 -19.25 2.14
CA GLU A 118 -6.39 -19.94 3.29
C GLU A 118 -6.07 -18.96 4.44
N LEU A 119 -5.54 -17.77 4.13
CA LEU A 119 -5.22 -16.76 5.13
C LEU A 119 -6.46 -16.08 5.73
N GLU A 120 -7.53 -15.95 4.95
CA GLU A 120 -8.83 -15.45 5.42
C GLU A 120 -9.59 -16.49 6.23
N SER A 121 -9.46 -17.78 5.91
CA SER A 121 -10.07 -18.86 6.69
C SER A 121 -9.35 -19.13 8.03
N LYS A 122 -8.13 -18.62 8.22
CA LYS A 122 -7.45 -18.60 9.52
C LYS A 122 -8.04 -17.48 10.39
N PRO A 123 -8.71 -17.80 11.52
CA PRO A 123 -9.34 -16.78 12.37
C PRO A 123 -8.28 -15.95 13.11
N LYS A 124 -7.87 -14.81 12.52
CA LYS A 124 -6.95 -13.84 13.14
C LYS A 124 -7.45 -13.26 14.46
N SER A 125 -8.76 -13.34 14.74
CA SER A 125 -9.40 -12.73 15.90
C SER A 125 -9.38 -13.60 17.15
N GLN A 126 -9.21 -14.92 17.06
CA GLN A 126 -9.45 -15.81 18.20
C GLN A 126 -8.19 -16.07 19.03
N THR A 127 -7.02 -16.21 18.39
CA THR A 127 -5.73 -16.39 19.08
C THR A 127 -5.24 -15.12 19.76
N LEU A 128 -5.30 -13.97 19.08
CA LEU A 128 -4.91 -12.67 19.67
C LEU A 128 -5.84 -12.27 20.83
N SER A 129 -7.14 -12.58 20.73
CA SER A 129 -8.09 -12.28 21.81
C SER A 129 -7.85 -13.13 23.05
N GLN A 130 -7.55 -14.43 22.90
CA GLN A 130 -7.28 -15.31 24.04
C GLN A 130 -5.97 -14.95 24.73
N GLU A 131 -4.94 -14.56 23.98
CA GLU A 131 -3.66 -14.16 24.53
C GLU A 131 -3.76 -12.80 25.26
N ALA A 132 -4.50 -11.85 24.69
CA ALA A 132 -4.78 -10.57 25.33
C ALA A 132 -5.63 -10.72 26.61
N GLU A 133 -6.63 -11.61 26.59
CA GLU A 133 -7.47 -11.89 27.76
C GLU A 133 -6.68 -12.58 28.88
N LYS A 134 -5.80 -13.53 28.55
CA LYS A 134 -4.91 -14.17 29.51
C LYS A 134 -3.92 -13.17 30.12
N ALA A 135 -3.34 -12.28 29.30
CA ALA A 135 -2.43 -11.24 29.78
C ALA A 135 -3.14 -10.23 30.72
N LEU A 136 -4.40 -9.88 30.42
CA LEU A 136 -5.23 -9.03 31.28
C LEU A 136 -5.52 -9.69 32.64
N VAL A 137 -5.85 -10.98 32.64
CA VAL A 137 -6.10 -11.73 33.89
C VAL A 137 -4.82 -11.82 34.73
N GLU A 138 -3.67 -12.09 34.11
CA GLU A 138 -2.38 -12.16 34.82
C GLU A 138 -1.98 -10.80 35.40
N ALA A 139 -2.14 -9.71 34.66
CA ALA A 139 -1.86 -8.37 35.14
C ALA A 139 -2.74 -8.00 36.35
N ASN A 140 -4.04 -8.32 36.29
CA ASN A 140 -4.97 -8.07 37.40
C ASN A 140 -4.67 -8.93 38.63
N GLN A 141 -4.15 -10.15 38.46
CA GLN A 141 -3.68 -10.99 39.56
C GLN A 141 -2.49 -10.34 40.27
N ARG A 142 -1.49 -9.86 39.51
CA ARG A 142 -0.30 -9.20 40.07
C ARG A 142 -0.63 -7.90 40.80
N ILE A 143 -1.58 -7.12 40.30
CA ILE A 143 -2.04 -5.90 40.98
C ILE A 143 -2.58 -6.24 42.37
N ARG A 144 -3.46 -7.24 42.48
CA ARG A 144 -4.02 -7.68 43.77
C ARG A 144 -2.95 -8.17 44.75
N GLU A 145 -1.97 -8.94 44.27
CA GLU A 145 -0.85 -9.40 45.11
C GLU A 145 0.03 -8.25 45.60
N LEU A 146 0.26 -7.24 44.76
CA LEU A 146 1.02 -6.05 45.14
C LEU A 146 0.24 -5.19 46.15
N GLU A 147 -1.07 -5.03 45.97
CA GLU A 147 -1.96 -4.35 46.92
C GLU A 147 -2.00 -5.08 48.28
N GLU A 148 -2.05 -6.41 48.28
CA GLU A 148 -2.00 -7.22 49.50
C GLU A 148 -0.64 -7.12 50.21
N LYS A 149 0.46 -7.07 49.45
CA LYS A 149 1.80 -6.84 50.03
C LYS A 149 1.95 -5.43 50.60
N LEU A 150 1.42 -4.41 49.92
CA LEU A 150 1.42 -3.03 50.39
C LEU A 150 0.62 -2.89 51.69
N SER A 151 -0.58 -3.46 51.73
CA SER A 151 -1.45 -3.44 52.93
C SER A 151 -0.83 -4.16 54.13
N LYS A 152 -0.16 -5.30 53.93
CA LYS A 152 0.58 -5.99 55.01
C LYS A 152 1.79 -5.20 55.50
N THR A 153 2.45 -4.46 54.62
CA THR A 153 3.61 -3.62 54.99
C THR A 153 3.17 -2.39 55.78
N THR A 154 2.00 -1.82 55.48
CA THR A 154 1.43 -0.68 56.23
C THR A 154 0.87 -1.05 57.62
N ALA A 155 0.58 -2.33 57.88
CA ALA A 155 0.03 -2.77 59.18
C ALA A 155 1.10 -3.02 60.28
N SER A 156 2.39 -2.96 59.96
CA SER A 156 3.49 -3.21 60.92
C SER A 156 4.24 -1.95 61.40
N GLN A 157 3.71 -0.75 61.17
CA GLN A 157 4.25 0.50 61.72
C GLN A 157 3.18 1.29 62.48
N GLU A 158 2.84 0.83 63.68
CA GLU A 158 2.17 1.67 64.68
C GLU A 158 3.21 2.27 65.64
N LYS A 159 3.53 3.55 65.44
CA LYS A 159 3.82 4.53 66.51
C LYS A 159 3.53 5.96 66.01
N PRO A 160 3.13 6.89 66.90
CA PRO A 160 2.16 7.92 66.55
C PRO A 160 2.80 9.28 66.22
N VAL A 161 2.44 9.91 65.09
CA VAL A 161 2.48 11.38 64.93
C VAL A 161 1.33 11.83 64.00
N LYS A 162 0.56 12.83 64.44
CA LYS A 162 -0.47 13.60 63.73
C LYS A 162 0.08 14.35 62.49
N PRO A 163 -0.75 15.11 61.75
CA PRO A 163 -1.93 14.75 60.97
C PRO A 163 -1.60 14.72 59.45
N VAL A 164 -2.45 14.03 58.69
CA VAL A 164 -2.61 14.05 57.22
C VAL A 164 -1.88 15.20 56.49
N GLN A 165 -0.73 14.92 55.90
CA GLN A 165 -0.24 15.70 54.76
C GLN A 165 -0.70 15.02 53.47
N LYS A 166 -1.55 15.76 52.73
CA LYS A 166 -1.91 15.53 51.33
C LYS A 166 -0.68 15.11 50.51
N PRO A 167 -0.85 14.30 49.45
CA PRO A 167 0.26 13.92 48.59
C PRO A 167 0.95 15.19 48.09
N GLU A 168 2.27 15.30 48.34
CA GLU A 168 3.11 16.36 47.79
C GLU A 168 2.86 16.43 46.29
N GLN A 169 2.16 17.48 45.87
CA GLN A 169 2.05 17.81 44.47
C GLN A 169 3.45 18.27 44.05
N THR A 170 4.21 17.38 43.42
CA THR A 170 5.47 17.74 42.78
C THR A 170 5.21 18.94 41.86
N ILE A 171 5.91 20.05 42.09
CA ILE A 171 5.78 21.28 41.32
C ILE A 171 7.04 21.50 40.49
N PHE A 172 6.91 22.12 39.33
CA PHE A 172 8.02 22.48 38.44
C PHE A 172 7.87 23.91 37.92
N THR A 173 8.96 24.55 37.55
CA THR A 173 8.94 25.87 36.92
C THR A 173 9.07 25.73 35.41
N CYS A 174 8.09 26.25 34.67
CA CYS A 174 8.10 26.21 33.21
C CYS A 174 9.15 27.18 32.64
N SER A 175 10.06 26.70 31.79
CA SER A 175 11.13 27.54 31.20
C SER A 175 10.62 28.62 30.24
N ASP A 176 9.45 28.45 29.61
CA ASP A 176 8.91 29.44 28.67
C ASP A 176 8.16 30.59 29.36
N CYS A 177 7.42 30.29 30.43
CA CYS A 177 6.58 31.29 31.11
C CYS A 177 7.02 31.61 32.54
N ASN A 178 8.06 30.94 33.04
CA ASN A 178 8.61 31.06 34.40
C ASN A 178 7.57 30.86 35.51
N GLN A 179 6.45 30.19 35.22
CA GLN A 179 5.42 29.89 36.21
C GLN A 179 5.67 28.53 36.86
N THR A 180 5.55 28.50 38.19
CA THR A 180 5.55 27.27 38.98
C THR A 180 4.19 26.60 38.86
N LYS A 181 4.17 25.36 38.37
CA LYS A 181 2.97 24.57 38.04
C LYS A 181 3.09 23.17 38.62
N SER A 182 1.97 22.47 38.78
CA SER A 182 1.98 21.07 39.21
C SER A 182 2.55 20.17 38.12
N HIS A 183 3.20 19.07 38.48
CA HIS A 183 3.78 18.09 37.56
C HIS A 183 2.75 17.50 36.58
N GLN A 184 1.44 17.54 36.91
CA GLN A 184 0.37 17.14 35.99
C GLN A 184 0.27 18.07 34.75
N GLU A 185 0.72 19.33 34.87
CA GLU A 185 0.79 20.27 33.74
C GLU A 185 2.11 20.18 32.96
N LEU A 186 3.03 19.29 33.34
CA LEU A 186 4.27 19.07 32.62
C LEU A 186 3.97 18.39 31.29
N SER A 187 4.53 18.93 30.20
CA SER A 187 4.35 18.35 28.87
C SER A 187 5.62 17.77 28.29
N ARG A 188 6.77 18.41 28.52
CA ARG A 188 8.09 17.96 28.05
C ARG A 188 9.13 18.39 29.07
N GLN A 189 10.15 17.57 29.26
CA GLN A 189 11.32 17.90 30.06
C GLN A 189 12.57 17.53 29.27
N PHE A 190 13.45 18.51 29.06
CA PHE A 190 14.72 18.36 28.37
C PHE A 190 15.84 18.78 29.33
N ALA A 191 16.55 17.79 29.89
CA ALA A 191 17.54 18.02 30.94
C ALA A 191 16.98 18.91 32.07
N ASN A 192 17.44 20.17 32.15
CA ASN A 192 17.07 21.15 33.18
C ASN A 192 15.91 22.08 32.76
N HIS A 193 15.33 21.87 31.58
CA HIS A 193 14.24 22.69 31.07
C HIS A 193 12.93 21.91 31.07
N SER A 194 11.96 22.40 31.85
CA SER A 194 10.64 21.82 31.96
C SER A 194 9.62 22.74 31.28
N PHE A 195 8.74 22.18 30.46
CA PHE A 195 7.78 22.94 29.67
C PHE A 195 6.37 22.54 30.06
N CYS A 196 5.55 23.54 30.39
CA CYS A 196 4.15 23.31 30.66
C CYS A 196 3.36 23.02 29.37
N ARG A 197 2.21 22.38 29.54
CA ARG A 197 1.32 21.98 28.45
C ARG A 197 0.83 23.15 27.61
N SER A 198 0.53 24.30 28.21
CA SER A 198 0.09 25.48 27.47
C SER A 198 1.19 26.06 26.59
N CYS A 199 2.42 26.20 27.10
CA CYS A 199 3.56 26.68 26.31
C CYS A 199 3.94 25.70 25.20
N SER A 200 3.93 24.39 25.50
CA SER A 200 4.21 23.35 24.49
C SER A 200 3.15 23.31 23.37
N VAL A 201 1.89 23.62 23.67
CA VAL A 201 0.84 23.74 22.64
C VAL A 201 1.03 25.02 21.81
N LYS A 202 1.39 26.14 22.44
CA LYS A 202 1.70 27.38 21.72
C LYS A 202 2.89 27.20 20.77
N ALA A 203 3.97 26.58 21.24
CA ALA A 203 5.15 26.28 20.43
C ALA A 203 4.81 25.39 19.23
N ARG A 204 4.02 24.32 19.43
CA ARG A 204 3.56 23.47 18.34
C ARG A 204 2.70 24.22 17.31
N LYS A 205 1.73 25.01 17.77
CA LYS A 205 0.90 25.83 16.87
C LYS A 205 1.71 26.89 16.12
N ALA A 206 2.76 27.45 16.74
CA ALA A 206 3.65 28.39 16.08
C ALA A 206 4.49 27.69 14.99
N ALA A 207 5.00 26.49 15.27
CA ALA A 207 5.72 25.68 14.29
C ALA A 207 4.81 25.25 13.12
N GLU A 208 3.58 24.80 13.39
CA GLU A 208 2.59 24.45 12.35
C GLU A 208 2.26 25.64 11.43
N LYS A 209 2.19 26.86 11.97
CA LYS A 209 1.96 28.07 11.17
C LYS A 209 3.16 28.47 10.32
N GLN A 210 4.39 28.19 10.78
CA GLN A 210 5.59 28.44 9.98
C GLN A 210 5.77 27.40 8.85
N ILE A 211 5.25 26.18 9.03
CA ILE A 211 5.27 25.10 8.03
C ILE A 211 4.02 25.15 7.12
N GLN A 212 3.24 26.23 7.15
CA GLN A 212 2.16 26.42 6.20
C GLN A 212 2.76 26.86 4.86
N GLU A 213 3.25 25.88 4.11
CA GLU A 213 3.83 26.06 2.79
C GLU A 213 2.83 26.85 1.92
N GLN A 214 3.28 27.98 1.38
CA GLN A 214 2.40 28.83 0.59
C GLN A 214 2.17 28.25 -0.81
N PRO A 215 1.00 28.47 -1.43
CA PRO A 215 0.78 28.14 -2.82
C PRO A 215 1.82 28.83 -3.70
N ILE A 216 2.56 28.05 -4.48
CA ILE A 216 3.50 28.58 -5.47
C ILE A 216 3.10 28.12 -6.88
N GLN A 217 3.57 28.83 -7.88
CA GLN A 217 3.45 28.38 -9.27
C GLN A 217 4.59 27.41 -9.59
N PHE A 218 4.26 26.21 -10.07
CA PHE A 218 5.25 25.20 -10.43
C PHE A 218 4.76 24.30 -11.56
N THR A 219 5.69 23.68 -12.29
CA THR A 219 5.39 22.62 -13.26
C THR A 219 5.45 21.26 -12.57
N CYS A 220 4.36 20.50 -12.61
CA CYS A 220 4.32 19.16 -12.04
C CYS A 220 5.15 18.19 -12.90
N HIS A 221 6.10 17.47 -12.29
CA HIS A 221 6.97 16.54 -13.01
C HIS A 221 6.18 15.39 -13.68
N THR A 222 5.10 14.91 -13.07
CA THR A 222 4.33 13.78 -13.60
C THR A 222 3.44 14.16 -14.79
N CYS A 223 2.70 15.27 -14.73
CA CYS A 223 1.76 15.65 -15.78
C CYS A 223 2.26 16.78 -16.69
N GLN A 224 3.43 17.35 -16.39
CA GLN A 224 4.07 18.45 -17.12
C GLN A 224 3.21 19.71 -17.28
N LYS A 225 2.21 19.89 -16.41
CA LYS A 225 1.33 21.07 -16.38
C LYS A 225 1.77 22.04 -15.29
N ASN A 226 1.54 23.32 -15.54
CA ASN A 226 1.68 24.38 -14.54
C ASN A 226 0.50 24.34 -13.56
N HIS A 227 0.80 24.39 -12.27
CA HIS A 227 -0.16 24.44 -11.18
C HIS A 227 0.17 25.60 -10.24
N HIS A 228 -0.86 26.17 -9.60
CA HIS A 228 -0.70 27.18 -8.54
C HIS A 228 -1.33 26.64 -7.26
N GLN A 229 -0.52 25.94 -6.47
CA GLN A 229 -0.92 25.25 -5.24
C GLN A 229 0.34 24.91 -4.44
N VAL A 230 0.17 24.32 -3.25
CA VAL A 230 1.30 23.76 -2.50
C VAL A 230 1.81 22.50 -3.24
N PRO A 231 3.04 22.48 -3.76
CA PRO A 231 3.60 21.30 -4.40
C PRO A 231 3.97 20.25 -3.36
N THR A 232 3.80 18.97 -3.70
CA THR A 232 4.40 17.89 -2.91
C THR A 232 5.78 17.57 -3.48
N LYS A 233 6.82 17.67 -2.65
CA LYS A 233 8.18 17.22 -3.02
C LYS A 233 8.28 15.71 -2.84
N MET A 234 8.75 15.00 -3.85
CA MET A 234 8.90 13.54 -3.80
C MET A 234 10.12 13.08 -4.59
N LYS A 235 10.77 12.02 -4.09
CA LYS A 235 11.79 11.29 -4.85
C LYS A 235 11.10 10.24 -5.72
N LEU A 236 11.30 10.29 -7.03
CA LEU A 236 10.56 9.44 -7.97
C LEU A 236 11.40 8.37 -8.66
N ASP A 237 12.72 8.50 -8.57
CA ASP A 237 13.66 7.64 -9.26
C ASP A 237 14.93 7.44 -8.42
N GLN A 238 15.82 6.60 -8.96
CA GLN A 238 17.12 6.28 -8.39
C GLN A 238 18.08 7.49 -8.25
N THR A 239 17.78 8.64 -8.87
CA THR A 239 18.60 9.84 -8.71
C THR A 239 18.38 10.51 -7.36
N LEU A 240 17.31 10.12 -6.64
CA LEU A 240 16.90 10.67 -5.36
C LEU A 240 16.66 12.19 -5.39
N GLN A 241 16.50 12.75 -6.58
CA GLN A 241 16.16 14.14 -6.77
C GLN A 241 14.71 14.38 -6.34
N GLU A 242 14.49 15.46 -5.58
CA GLU A 242 13.15 15.87 -5.17
C GLU A 242 12.44 16.59 -6.33
N TYR A 243 11.34 16.02 -6.80
CA TYR A 243 10.50 16.58 -7.84
C TYR A 243 9.22 17.19 -7.27
N LEU A 244 8.73 18.25 -7.90
CA LEU A 244 7.47 18.90 -7.52
C LEU A 244 6.28 18.22 -8.19
N ILE A 245 5.35 17.73 -7.39
CA ILE A 245 4.19 16.96 -7.82
C ILE A 245 2.90 17.67 -7.41
N CYS A 246 1.93 17.73 -8.32
CA CYS A 246 0.62 18.28 -8.01
C CYS A 246 -0.24 17.29 -7.22
N SER A 247 -1.21 17.82 -6.47
CA SER A 247 -2.13 17.05 -5.63
C SER A 247 -2.94 16.01 -6.41
N THR A 248 -3.19 16.23 -7.70
CA THR A 248 -3.86 15.26 -8.58
C THR A 248 -2.95 14.08 -8.95
N CYS A 249 -1.66 14.33 -9.14
CA CYS A 249 -0.69 13.28 -9.48
C CYS A 249 -0.19 12.54 -8.25
N ARG A 250 -0.11 13.21 -7.09
CA ARG A 250 0.38 12.65 -5.82
C ARG A 250 -0.18 11.26 -5.45
N PRO A 251 -1.49 10.98 -5.52
CA PRO A 251 -2.02 9.65 -5.16
C PRO A 251 -1.68 8.55 -6.17
N ASN A 252 -1.28 8.92 -7.39
CA ASN A 252 -0.99 7.98 -8.47
C ASN A 252 0.50 7.70 -8.63
N VAL A 253 1.35 8.36 -7.85
CA VAL A 253 2.81 8.26 -7.95
C VAL A 253 3.36 7.72 -6.63
N LYS A 254 4.18 6.66 -6.73
CA LYS A 254 4.87 6.06 -5.60
C LYS A 254 6.21 6.76 -5.39
N GLU A 255 6.53 7.05 -4.13
CA GLU A 255 7.85 7.56 -3.76
C GLU A 255 8.88 6.44 -3.89
N PHE A 256 10.00 6.74 -4.53
CA PHE A 256 11.11 5.82 -4.67
C PHE A 256 11.74 5.58 -3.29
N ASN A 257 11.89 4.31 -2.93
CA ASN A 257 12.48 3.92 -1.67
C ASN A 257 14.00 3.82 -1.84
N GLU A 258 14.77 4.53 -1.03
CA GLU A 258 16.25 4.52 -1.10
C GLU A 258 16.82 3.11 -0.90
N ALA A 259 16.12 2.24 -0.16
CA ALA A 259 16.52 0.85 0.00
C ALA A 259 16.47 0.04 -1.32
N ASP A 260 15.68 0.49 -2.30
CA ASP A 260 15.61 -0.14 -3.63
C ASP A 260 16.89 0.07 -4.44
N LEU A 261 17.80 0.96 -4.00
CA LEU A 261 19.15 1.08 -4.56
C LEU A 261 20.07 -0.08 -4.17
N ILE A 262 19.75 -0.80 -3.10
CA ILE A 262 20.59 -1.88 -2.59
C ILE A 262 20.26 -3.17 -3.33
N THR A 263 21.05 -3.47 -4.35
CA THR A 263 20.95 -4.71 -5.13
C THR A 263 21.61 -5.89 -4.41
N ASP A 264 21.29 -7.12 -4.82
CA ASP A 264 21.94 -8.33 -4.31
C ASP A 264 23.46 -8.32 -4.51
N GLU A 265 23.93 -7.67 -5.57
CA GLU A 265 25.37 -7.47 -5.83
C GLU A 265 26.03 -6.61 -4.75
N LEU A 266 25.35 -5.56 -4.29
CA LEU A 266 25.84 -4.71 -3.21
C LEU A 266 25.82 -5.43 -1.86
N TRP A 267 24.85 -6.30 -1.62
CA TRP A 267 24.85 -7.18 -0.45
C TRP A 267 26.01 -8.17 -0.48
N GLN A 268 26.37 -8.71 -1.66
CA GLN A 268 27.54 -9.57 -1.81
C GLN A 268 28.86 -8.81 -1.66
N LYS A 269 28.92 -7.55 -2.12
CA LYS A 269 30.08 -6.67 -1.97
C LYS A 269 30.31 -6.26 -0.51
N TYR A 270 29.23 -6.10 0.27
CA TYR A 270 29.27 -5.70 1.67
C TYR A 270 28.46 -6.63 2.60
N PRO A 271 28.90 -7.88 2.78
CA PRO A 271 28.12 -8.91 3.49
C PRO A 271 27.96 -8.65 4.99
N TYR A 272 28.76 -7.76 5.57
CA TYR A 272 28.74 -7.39 6.99
C TYR A 272 28.30 -5.95 7.24
N SER A 273 27.87 -5.22 6.21
CA SER A 273 27.40 -3.84 6.37
C SER A 273 25.88 -3.78 6.46
N SER A 274 25.36 -2.83 7.24
CA SER A 274 23.92 -2.56 7.26
C SER A 274 23.48 -1.86 5.96
N ALA A 275 22.19 -1.92 5.64
CA ALA A 275 21.62 -1.22 4.49
C ALA A 275 21.99 0.28 4.46
N SER A 276 21.97 0.95 5.62
CA SER A 276 22.37 2.36 5.72
C SER A 276 23.86 2.58 5.47
N GLU A 277 24.73 1.68 5.94
CA GLU A 277 26.17 1.78 5.67
C GLU A 277 26.49 1.55 4.19
N ILE A 278 25.73 0.67 3.51
CA ILE A 278 25.88 0.46 2.06
C ILE A 278 25.44 1.72 1.30
N LEU A 279 24.31 2.33 1.69
CA LEU A 279 23.83 3.58 1.11
C LEU A 279 24.81 4.74 1.31
N GLU A 280 25.45 4.83 2.48
CA GLU A 280 26.48 5.83 2.75
C GLU A 280 27.75 5.59 1.91
N LYS A 281 28.20 4.34 1.78
CA LYS A 281 29.45 4.02 1.06
C LYS A 281 29.34 4.14 -0.46
N GLU A 282 28.23 3.69 -1.04
CA GLU A 282 28.07 3.65 -2.50
C GLU A 282 27.36 4.88 -3.07
N PHE A 283 26.49 5.52 -2.29
CA PHE A 283 25.64 6.61 -2.75
C PHE A 283 25.82 7.91 -1.96
N ASP A 284 26.73 7.97 -0.99
CA ASP A 284 26.99 9.12 -0.10
C ASP A 284 25.71 9.66 0.60
N LEU A 285 24.76 8.76 0.84
CA LEU A 285 23.48 9.07 1.48
C LEU A 285 23.59 8.98 3.00
N LYS A 286 24.05 10.05 3.62
CA LYS A 286 24.08 10.16 5.09
C LYS A 286 22.67 10.14 5.67
N ARG A 287 22.44 9.31 6.69
CA ARG A 287 21.25 9.49 7.54
C ARG A 287 21.23 10.92 8.07
N ARG A 288 20.15 11.66 7.82
CA ARG A 288 19.86 12.84 8.63
C ARG A 288 19.68 12.35 10.06
N SER A 289 20.62 12.70 10.93
CA SER A 289 20.48 12.50 12.36
C SER A 289 19.33 13.40 12.82
N GLU A 290 18.16 12.82 13.06
CA GLU A 290 17.07 13.49 13.78
C GLU A 290 17.36 13.54 15.28
#